data_AF-A0A2A5LZJ8-F1
#
_entry.id   AF-A0A2A5LZJ8-F1
#
_cell.length_a   1.000
_cell.length_b   1.000
_cell.length_c   1.000
_cell.angle_alpha   90.00
_cell.angle_beta   90.00
_cell.angle_gamma   90.00
#
_symmetry.space_group_name_H-M   'P 1'
#
loop_
_entity.id
_entity.type
_entity.pdbx_description
1 polymer ?
#
loop_
_entity_poly.entity_id
_entity_poly.type
_entity_poly.pdbx_seq_one_letter_code
_entity_poly.pdbx_strand_id
1 'polypeptide(L)'
;MEIVMILVPVMLILVVMGIFLFSWAVKNGQYDDLEGPAHRILYDDDKDMIPEEARTDKPLQAKNPTPEQNSSPGNNSEGKPDHP
;
A
#
# COMPACT_ATOMS: atom_id res chain seq x y z
N MET A 1 -0.61 12.38 58.65
CA MET A 1 0.35 11.27 58.51
C MET A 1 -0.28 9.99 57.99
N GLU A 2 -1.55 9.71 58.30
CA GLU A 2 -2.33 8.55 57.80
C GLU A 2 -2.28 8.33 56.27
N ILE A 3 -2.49 9.39 55.48
CA ILE A 3 -2.60 9.27 54.01
C ILE A 3 -1.33 8.75 53.35
N VAL A 4 -0.15 9.09 53.89
CA VAL A 4 1.15 8.64 53.36
C VAL A 4 1.27 7.12 53.49
N MET A 5 0.69 6.54 54.54
CA MET A 5 0.72 5.09 54.79
C MET A 5 -0.09 4.31 53.73
N ILE A 6 -1.07 4.95 53.09
CA ILE A 6 -1.84 4.39 51.97
C ILE A 6 -1.20 4.75 50.62
N LEU A 7 -0.68 5.97 50.47
CA LEU A 7 -0.13 6.44 49.19
C LEU A 7 1.13 5.68 48.78
N VAL A 8 2.02 5.37 49.73
CA VAL A 8 3.26 4.64 49.47
C VAL A 8 3.01 3.26 48.88
N PRO A 9 2.21 2.36 49.48
CA PRO A 9 1.94 1.05 48.89
C PRO A 9 1.17 1.14 47.57
N VAL A 10 0.24 2.09 47.42
CA VAL A 10 -0.47 2.30 46.15
C VAL A 10 0.52 2.65 45.03
N MET A 11 1.46 3.56 45.27
CA MET A 11 2.48 3.92 44.28
C MET A 11 3.38 2.74 43.92
N LEU A 12 3.78 1.92 44.90
CA LEU A 12 4.57 0.71 44.61
C LEU A 12 3.80 -0.27 43.71
N ILE A 13 2.51 -0.49 43.97
CA ILE A 13 1.66 -1.33 43.14
C ILE A 13 1.56 -0.76 41.72
N LEU A 14 1.34 0.56 41.59
CA LEU A 14 1.26 1.21 40.28
C LEU A 14 2.55 1.08 39.48
N VAL A 15 3.72 1.22 40.13
CA VAL A 15 5.03 1.03 39.48
C VAL A 15 5.20 -0.41 39.01
N VAL A 16 4.91 -1.40 39.87
CA VAL A 16 4.98 -2.82 39.49
C VAL A 16 4.04 -3.13 38.34
N MET A 17 2.80 -2.61 38.39
CA MET A 17 1.81 -2.78 37.33
C MET A 17 2.29 -2.15 36.02
N GLY A 18 2.86 -0.94 36.09
CA GLY A 18 3.42 -0.25 34.92
C GLY A 18 4.55 -1.05 34.27
N ILE A 19 5.51 -1.55 35.06
CA ILE A 19 6.60 -2.39 34.57
C ILE A 19 6.06 -3.69 33.96
N PHE A 20 5.07 -4.32 34.60
CA PHE A 20 4.45 -5.55 34.11
C PHE A 20 3.76 -5.32 32.75
N LEU A 21 2.92 -4.30 32.63
CA LEU A 21 2.21 -3.96 31.39
C LEU A 21 3.18 -3.56 30.28
N PHE A 22 4.18 -2.73 30.59
CA PHE A 22 5.23 -2.35 29.65
C PHE A 22 6.01 -3.56 29.14
N SER A 23 6.45 -4.44 30.04
CA SER A 23 7.18 -5.66 29.67
C SER A 23 6.32 -6.60 28.82
N TRP A 24 5.02 -6.68 29.09
CA TRP A 24 4.08 -7.44 28.28
C TRP A 24 3.94 -6.83 26.87
N ALA A 25 3.76 -5.52 26.76
CA ALA A 25 3.63 -4.81 25.49
C ALA A 25 4.87 -4.95 24.60
N VAL A 26 6.07 -4.86 25.20
CA VAL A 26 7.35 -5.09 24.51
C VAL A 26 7.43 -6.52 23.99
N LYS A 27 7.10 -7.52 24.83
CA LYS A 27 7.11 -8.94 24.41
C LYS A 27 6.05 -9.26 23.34
N ASN A 28 4.97 -8.48 23.28
CA ASN A 28 3.90 -8.62 22.32
C ASN A 28 4.19 -7.89 20.99
N GLY A 29 5.39 -7.32 20.81
CA GLY A 29 5.82 -6.72 19.55
C GLY A 29 5.09 -5.42 19.19
N GLN A 30 4.45 -4.74 20.15
CA GLN A 30 3.69 -3.50 19.87
C GLN A 30 4.56 -2.37 19.30
N TYR A 31 5.88 -2.45 19.52
CA TYR A 31 6.85 -1.47 19.03
C TYR A 31 7.54 -1.89 17.72
N ASP A 32 7.23 -3.08 17.20
CA ASP A 32 7.89 -3.62 16.00
C ASP A 32 7.37 -2.98 14.70
N ASP A 33 6.20 -2.32 14.74
CA ASP A 33 5.56 -1.66 13.58
C ASP A 33 5.51 -0.12 13.72
N LEU A 34 6.55 0.48 14.33
CA LEU A 34 6.70 1.95 14.37
C LEU A 34 7.06 2.56 13.01
N GLU A 35 7.50 1.75 12.03
CA GLU A 35 7.86 2.18 10.68
C GLU A 35 6.71 2.03 9.65
N GLY A 36 5.61 1.37 10.04
CA GLY A 36 4.54 0.91 9.14
C GLY A 36 3.77 1.97 8.34
N PRO A 37 3.42 3.15 8.87
CA PRO A 37 2.56 4.10 8.14
C PRO A 37 3.32 5.06 7.21
N ALA A 38 4.54 5.45 7.57
CA ALA A 38 5.26 6.51 6.87
C ALA A 38 5.71 6.11 5.45
N HIS A 39 5.97 4.82 5.22
CA HIS A 39 6.47 4.34 3.94
C HIS A 39 5.35 4.06 2.91
N ARG A 40 4.10 3.86 3.36
CA ARG A 40 2.97 3.55 2.47
C ARG A 40 2.43 4.80 1.78
N ILE A 41 2.44 5.95 2.47
CA ILE A 41 1.86 7.18 1.95
C ILE A 41 2.68 7.81 0.80
N LEU A 42 3.95 7.43 0.65
CA LEU A 42 4.84 7.97 -0.39
C LEU A 42 4.91 7.09 -1.65
N TYR A 43 4.49 5.83 -1.59
CA TYR A 43 4.73 4.86 -2.69
C TYR A 43 3.53 4.00 -3.07
N ASP A 44 2.39 4.07 -2.38
CA ASP A 44 1.21 3.24 -2.71
C ASP A 44 0.25 3.86 -3.73
N ASP A 45 0.18 5.19 -3.85
CA ASP A 45 -0.81 5.85 -4.71
C ASP A 45 -0.32 6.14 -6.15
N ASP A 46 0.98 6.12 -6.42
CA ASP A 46 1.53 6.65 -7.68
C ASP A 46 1.94 5.58 -8.71
N LYS A 47 1.91 4.28 -8.34
CA LYS A 47 2.41 3.20 -9.24
C LYS A 47 1.63 3.13 -10.55
N ASP A 48 0.33 3.42 -10.47
CA ASP A 48 -0.61 3.39 -11.59
C ASP A 48 -0.74 4.76 -12.28
N MET A 49 -0.24 5.83 -11.66
CA MET A 49 -0.25 7.20 -12.19
C MET A 49 1.02 7.55 -12.97
N ILE A 50 2.07 6.73 -12.91
CA ILE A 50 3.28 6.92 -13.72
C ILE A 50 2.96 6.54 -15.19
N PRO A 51 2.97 7.50 -16.14
CA PRO A 51 2.76 7.21 -17.55
C PRO A 51 3.82 6.24 -18.06
N GLU A 52 3.42 5.33 -18.95
CA GLU A 52 4.28 4.23 -19.44
C GLU A 52 5.58 4.72 -20.11
N GLU A 53 5.55 5.96 -20.59
CA GLU A 53 6.65 6.71 -21.22
C GLU A 53 7.74 7.15 -20.23
N ALA A 54 7.41 7.28 -18.94
CA ALA A 54 8.33 7.73 -17.88
C ALA A 54 9.02 6.57 -17.13
N ARG A 55 8.70 5.31 -17.47
CA ARG A 55 9.29 4.12 -16.85
C ARG A 55 10.64 3.80 -17.50
N THR A 56 11.73 4.25 -16.88
CA THR A 56 13.12 4.12 -17.37
C THR A 56 13.66 2.68 -17.40
N ASP A 57 12.89 1.70 -16.90
CA ASP A 57 13.38 0.34 -16.66
C ASP A 57 13.10 -0.65 -17.82
N LYS A 58 12.51 -0.20 -18.94
CA LYS A 58 12.37 -1.07 -20.13
C LYS A 58 13.71 -1.12 -20.90
N PRO A 59 14.32 -2.32 -21.08
CA PRO A 59 15.43 -2.46 -22.02
C PRO A 59 14.92 -2.07 -23.40
N LEU A 60 15.62 -1.13 -24.04
CA LEU A 60 15.37 -0.68 -25.42
C LEU A 60 15.35 -1.88 -26.37
N GLN A 61 14.16 -2.42 -26.66
CA GLN A 61 14.00 -3.35 -27.78
C GLN A 61 14.06 -2.55 -29.07
N ALA A 62 15.24 -2.58 -29.68
CA ALA A 62 15.50 -2.14 -31.03
C ALA A 62 14.65 -2.92 -32.04
N LYS A 63 13.76 -2.24 -32.77
CA LYS A 63 13.44 -2.60 -34.16
C LYS A 63 12.83 -1.42 -34.93
N ASN A 64 13.62 -0.83 -35.83
CA ASN A 64 13.20 0.12 -36.88
C ASN A 64 12.43 -0.63 -38.03
N PRO A 65 12.04 0.00 -39.17
CA PRO A 65 10.83 0.81 -39.41
C PRO A 65 9.98 0.35 -40.65
N THR A 66 8.63 0.47 -40.61
CA THR A 66 7.59 0.62 -41.73
C THR A 66 7.65 -0.36 -42.95
N PRO A 67 6.64 -0.53 -43.86
CA PRO A 67 5.25 -0.03 -44.01
C PRO A 67 4.20 -1.14 -44.39
N GLU A 68 3.04 -0.72 -44.91
CA GLU A 68 1.95 -1.52 -45.55
C GLU A 68 0.88 -2.10 -44.60
N GLN A 69 -0.31 -1.52 -44.50
CA GLN A 69 -1.39 -1.43 -45.50
C GLN A 69 -1.88 -2.80 -46.00
N ASN A 70 -3.18 -2.99 -45.78
CA ASN A 70 -4.14 -3.91 -46.39
C ASN A 70 -4.53 -5.23 -45.69
N SER A 71 -5.87 -5.35 -45.66
CA SER A 71 -6.71 -6.54 -45.67
C SER A 71 -6.80 -7.41 -44.42
N SER A 72 -7.90 -7.23 -43.69
CA SER A 72 -8.62 -8.37 -43.11
C SER A 72 -10.10 -8.36 -43.52
N PRO A 73 -10.66 -9.52 -43.90
CA PRO A 73 -11.94 -9.63 -44.57
C PRO A 73 -13.11 -9.77 -43.59
N GLY A 74 -14.27 -9.25 -44.02
CA GLY A 74 -15.60 -9.84 -43.86
C GLY A 74 -16.01 -10.45 -42.51
N ASN A 75 -16.91 -9.75 -41.81
CA ASN A 75 -17.93 -10.39 -41.00
C ASN A 75 -19.24 -9.63 -41.21
N ASN A 76 -20.19 -10.33 -41.83
CA ASN A 76 -21.48 -9.84 -42.27
C ASN A 76 -22.45 -9.74 -41.09
N SER A 77 -22.95 -8.53 -40.83
CA SER A 77 -24.16 -8.34 -40.03
C SER A 77 -25.32 -8.08 -41.00
N GLU A 78 -26.14 -9.10 -41.20
CA GLU A 78 -27.43 -9.02 -41.89
C GLU A 78 -28.33 -7.97 -41.23
N GLY A 79 -28.62 -6.90 -41.97
CA GLY A 79 -29.64 -5.90 -41.67
C GLY A 79 -30.53 -5.71 -42.89
N LYS A 80 -31.61 -6.51 -42.91
CA LYS A 80 -32.92 -6.41 -43.60
C LYS A 80 -33.14 -5.17 -44.53
N PRO A 81 -33.74 -5.36 -45.72
CA PRO A 81 -33.82 -4.35 -46.78
C PRO A 81 -34.92 -3.33 -46.51
N ASP A 82 -34.83 -2.16 -47.14
CA ASP A 82 -35.95 -1.47 -47.80
C ASP A 82 -35.40 -0.32 -48.69
N HIS A 83 -35.60 -0.46 -50.00
CA HIS A 83 -35.58 0.61 -51.02
C HIS A 83 -37.03 0.75 -51.52
N PRO A 84 -37.44 1.84 -52.19
CA PRO A 84 -36.77 3.11 -52.48
C PRO A 84 -37.37 4.35 -51.78
#